data_AF-A0A933H6M3-F1
#
_entry.id   AF-A0A933H6M3-F1
#
_cell.length_a   1.000
_cell.length_b   1.000
_cell.length_c   1.000
_cell.angle_alpha   90.00
_cell.angle_beta   90.00
_cell.angle_gamma   90.00
#
_symmetry.space_group_name_H-M   'P 1'
#
loop_
_entity.id
_entity.type
_entity.pdbx_description
1 polymer ?
#
loop_
_entity_poly.entity_id
_entity_poly.type
_entity_poly.pdbx_seq_one_letter_code
_entity_poly.pdbx_strand_id
1 'polypeptide(L)'
;NDGKAWHTSHAFGDFCQFCHSGNVQSMNPTEAHTDMSKPLADAKLSCSACHQKDYVEKAQVYAAALGVTLKVNNGTTPTPLPTATPTIISANTSSGQSSAPRQVATLPPQNAEIVDYVKRYNEEVLGQRETNWGGVTVWVLIGAMLIGSGALVSHNFGWVHFSFKETKAIKGEFPVDVADLIPDLTRLKPHARQSLRRLLRKPEAAAEVLTALDKLNSDDSSEKKS
;
A
#
# COMPACT_ATOMS: atom_id res chain seq x y z
N ASN A 1 29.85 19.57 -13.66
CA ASN A 1 29.84 20.02 -15.07
C ASN A 1 31.27 20.31 -15.50
N ASP A 2 31.84 19.48 -16.38
CA ASP A 2 33.21 19.65 -16.90
C ASP A 2 33.29 20.63 -18.09
N GLY A 3 32.17 21.26 -18.45
CA GLY A 3 32.06 22.25 -19.52
C GLY A 3 32.10 21.70 -20.94
N LYS A 4 32.09 20.38 -21.13
CA LYS A 4 32.17 19.76 -22.47
C LYS A 4 30.79 19.63 -23.11
N ALA A 5 30.77 19.70 -24.44
CA ALA A 5 29.54 19.54 -25.24
C ALA A 5 28.77 18.25 -24.90
N TRP A 6 29.48 17.19 -24.52
CA TRP A 6 28.89 15.93 -24.05
C TRP A 6 28.09 16.11 -22.75
N HIS A 7 28.63 16.77 -21.72
CA HIS A 7 27.91 17.01 -20.47
C HIS A 7 26.69 17.91 -20.67
N THR A 8 26.79 18.96 -21.50
CA THR A 8 25.64 19.82 -21.80
C THR A 8 24.52 19.07 -22.52
N SER A 9 24.88 18.19 -23.46
CA SER A 9 23.91 17.40 -24.22
C SER A 9 23.38 16.17 -23.49
N HIS A 10 23.91 15.84 -22.30
CA HIS A 10 23.45 14.71 -21.49
C HIS A 10 22.99 15.12 -20.09
N ALA A 11 23.08 16.40 -19.71
CA ALA A 11 22.53 16.92 -18.47
C ALA A 11 21.05 17.34 -18.59
N PHE A 12 20.43 17.21 -19.77
CA PHE A 12 19.06 17.71 -20.02
C PHE A 12 17.94 16.88 -19.37
N GLY A 13 18.26 15.72 -18.79
CA GLY A 13 17.25 14.88 -18.12
C GLY A 13 17.90 13.86 -17.20
N ASP A 14 18.33 14.27 -16.01
CA ASP A 14 18.81 13.45 -14.88
C ASP A 14 19.74 12.26 -15.21
N PHE A 15 20.34 12.22 -16.41
CA PHE A 15 21.17 11.10 -16.85
C PHE A 15 22.46 10.98 -16.05
N CYS A 16 22.88 12.07 -15.38
CA CYS A 16 23.93 12.00 -14.38
C CYS A 16 23.57 11.00 -13.26
N GLN A 17 22.33 11.02 -12.76
CA GLN A 17 21.89 10.04 -11.77
C GLN A 17 21.70 8.65 -12.39
N PHE A 18 21.03 8.56 -13.54
CA PHE A 18 20.66 7.25 -14.08
C PHE A 18 21.83 6.48 -14.70
N CYS A 19 22.80 7.17 -15.28
CA CYS A 19 23.95 6.51 -15.91
C CYS A 19 25.16 6.43 -14.98
N HIS A 20 25.37 7.46 -14.15
CA HIS A 20 26.57 7.56 -13.30
C HIS A 20 26.27 7.48 -11.80
N SER A 21 25.02 7.36 -11.37
CA SER A 21 24.65 7.42 -9.95
C SER A 21 25.03 8.74 -9.28
N GLY A 22 25.05 9.85 -10.02
CA GLY A 22 25.37 11.18 -9.50
C GLY A 22 24.24 11.78 -8.65
N ASN A 23 24.60 12.44 -7.54
CA ASN A 23 23.65 13.02 -6.61
C ASN A 23 22.98 14.29 -7.17
N VAL A 24 21.75 14.15 -7.67
CA VAL A 24 20.93 15.25 -8.22
C VAL A 24 20.37 16.19 -7.14
N GLN A 25 20.49 15.86 -5.85
CA GLN A 25 20.00 16.70 -4.75
C GLN A 25 21.04 17.72 -4.27
N SER A 26 22.30 17.59 -4.67
CA SER A 26 23.35 18.55 -4.29
C SER A 26 23.59 19.61 -5.37
N MET A 27 23.60 20.88 -4.95
CA MET A 27 24.06 22.01 -5.77
C MET A 27 25.59 22.16 -5.75
N ASN A 28 26.29 21.45 -4.85
CA ASN A 28 27.74 21.47 -4.79
C ASN A 28 28.31 20.48 -5.82
N PRO A 29 29.20 20.92 -6.72
CA PRO A 29 29.72 20.04 -7.77
C PRO A 29 30.55 18.88 -7.21
N THR A 30 31.28 19.05 -6.11
CA THR A 30 32.07 17.94 -5.57
C THR A 30 31.15 16.85 -5.03
N GLU A 31 30.14 17.24 -4.25
CA GLU A 31 29.17 16.33 -3.65
C GLU A 31 28.24 15.68 -4.69
N ALA A 32 27.86 16.42 -5.74
CA ALA A 32 27.07 15.91 -6.85
C ALA A 32 27.79 14.80 -7.64
N HIS A 33 29.13 14.82 -7.67
CA HIS A 33 29.94 13.83 -8.38
C HIS A 33 30.63 12.81 -7.45
N THR A 34 30.38 12.85 -6.15
CA THR A 34 30.91 11.85 -5.21
C THR A 34 30.37 10.46 -5.56
N ASP A 35 31.25 9.45 -5.56
CA ASP A 35 30.93 8.04 -5.83
C ASP A 35 30.27 7.75 -7.18
N MET A 36 30.41 8.65 -8.17
CA MET A 36 29.91 8.41 -9.51
C MET A 36 30.56 7.18 -10.14
N SER A 37 29.70 6.28 -10.64
CA SER A 37 30.13 5.13 -11.40
C SER A 37 30.49 5.52 -12.84
N LYS A 38 31.43 4.77 -13.43
CA LYS A 38 31.72 4.87 -14.87
C LYS A 38 30.69 4.02 -15.61
N PRO A 39 29.79 4.59 -16.44
CA PRO A 39 28.64 3.86 -16.96
C PRO A 39 29.03 2.72 -17.91
N LEU A 40 30.17 2.90 -18.60
CA LEU A 40 30.71 1.90 -19.50
C LEU A 40 31.61 0.87 -18.79
N ALA A 41 31.89 1.06 -17.49
CA ALA A 41 32.57 0.05 -16.69
C ALA A 41 31.63 -1.10 -16.29
N ASP A 42 30.33 -0.81 -16.12
CA ASP A 42 29.26 -1.81 -16.01
C ASP A 42 28.01 -1.35 -16.76
N ALA A 43 27.99 -1.63 -18.07
CA ALA A 43 26.87 -1.26 -18.93
C ALA A 43 25.55 -1.94 -18.51
N LYS A 44 25.60 -3.08 -17.82
CA LYS A 44 24.39 -3.73 -17.33
C LYS A 44 23.78 -2.89 -16.22
N LEU A 45 24.58 -2.46 -15.25
CA LEU A 45 24.11 -1.62 -14.15
C LEU A 45 23.55 -0.27 -14.66
N SER A 46 24.23 0.39 -15.59
CA SER A 46 23.88 1.75 -16.02
C SER A 46 22.84 1.83 -17.14
N CYS A 47 22.58 0.75 -17.88
CA CYS A 47 21.71 0.81 -19.06
C CYS A 47 20.52 -0.15 -19.02
N SER A 48 20.59 -1.26 -18.27
CA SER A 48 19.52 -2.29 -18.29
C SER A 48 18.22 -1.85 -17.64
N ALA A 49 18.23 -0.79 -16.80
CA ALA A 49 17.03 -0.23 -16.19
C ALA A 49 16.02 0.30 -17.23
N CYS A 50 16.51 0.83 -18.35
CA CYS A 50 15.67 1.32 -19.46
C CYS A 50 15.70 0.36 -20.67
N HIS A 51 16.79 -0.39 -20.84
CA HIS A 51 17.04 -1.22 -22.01
C HIS A 51 17.40 -2.65 -21.62
N GLN A 52 16.44 -3.39 -21.07
CA GLN A 52 16.70 -4.74 -20.55
C GLN A 52 17.25 -5.73 -21.59
N LYS A 53 16.88 -5.57 -22.86
CA LYS A 53 17.19 -6.52 -23.94
C LYS A 53 18.35 -6.09 -24.82
N ASP A 54 18.58 -4.79 -24.97
CA ASP A 54 19.47 -4.20 -25.97
C ASP A 54 20.47 -3.18 -25.36
N TYR A 55 20.76 -3.32 -24.05
CA TYR A 55 21.68 -2.42 -23.36
C TYR A 55 23.12 -2.50 -23.88
N VAL A 56 23.56 -3.67 -24.35
CA VAL A 56 24.94 -3.87 -24.84
C VAL A 56 25.15 -3.15 -26.17
N GLU A 57 24.22 -3.33 -27.11
CA GLU A 57 24.25 -2.70 -28.43
C GLU A 57 24.22 -1.17 -28.32
N LYS A 58 23.41 -0.64 -27.41
CA LYS A 58 23.35 0.82 -27.17
C LYS A 58 24.62 1.33 -26.51
N ALA A 59 25.14 0.62 -25.52
CA ALA A 59 26.39 1.01 -24.86
C ALA A 59 27.57 1.00 -25.86
N GLN A 60 27.55 0.11 -26.86
CA GLN A 60 28.58 -0.01 -27.89
C GLN A 60 28.76 1.27 -28.71
N VAL A 61 27.67 2.00 -28.98
CA VAL A 61 27.72 3.28 -29.70
C VAL A 61 28.58 4.30 -28.96
N TYR A 62 28.38 4.40 -27.64
CA TYR A 62 29.14 5.31 -26.80
C TYR A 62 30.57 4.84 -26.58
N ALA A 63 30.78 3.54 -26.44
CA ALA A 63 32.11 2.96 -26.30
C ALA A 63 32.98 3.21 -27.53
N ALA A 64 32.42 3.05 -28.73
CA ALA A 64 33.09 3.36 -29.99
C ALA A 64 33.41 4.86 -30.13
N ALA A 65 32.45 5.73 -29.79
CA ALA A 65 32.65 7.18 -29.83
C ALA A 65 33.74 7.67 -28.85
N LEU A 66 33.86 7.03 -27.69
CA LEU A 66 34.81 7.37 -26.64
C LEU A 66 36.15 6.61 -26.73
N GLY A 67 36.28 5.67 -27.68
CA GLY A 67 37.46 4.83 -27.84
C GLY A 67 37.74 3.92 -26.65
N VAL A 68 36.71 3.54 -25.88
CA VAL A 68 36.83 2.67 -24.71
C VAL A 68 36.26 1.29 -24.99
N THR A 69 36.86 0.25 -24.42
CA THR A 69 36.32 -1.12 -24.53
C THR A 69 35.27 -1.37 -23.46
N LEU A 70 34.10 -1.86 -23.85
CA LEU A 70 33.05 -2.26 -22.91
C LEU A 70 33.45 -3.50 -22.14
N LYS A 71 33.32 -3.43 -20.81
CA LYS A 71 33.31 -4.62 -19.97
C LYS A 71 31.88 -5.12 -19.85
N VAL A 72 31.54 -6.10 -20.69
CA VAL A 72 30.25 -6.79 -20.61
C VAL A 72 30.41 -7.97 -19.65
N ASN A 73 29.78 -7.90 -18.47
CA ASN A 73 29.78 -8.99 -17.48
C ASN A 73 28.85 -10.17 -17.85
N ASN A 74 28.46 -10.30 -19.12
CA ASN A 74 27.79 -11.49 -19.63
C ASN A 74 28.82 -12.27 -20.45
N GLY A 75 28.98 -13.56 -20.15
CA GLY A 75 29.92 -14.48 -20.78
C GLY A 75 29.64 -14.79 -22.26
N THR A 76 29.55 -13.76 -23.10
CA THR A 76 29.55 -13.89 -24.55
C THR A 76 30.33 -12.71 -25.11
N THR A 77 31.54 -13.02 -25.56
CA THR A 77 32.46 -12.09 -26.21
C THR A 77 31.78 -11.51 -27.45
N PRO A 78 31.68 -10.17 -27.62
CA PRO A 78 31.29 -9.61 -28.89
C PRO A 78 32.44 -9.78 -29.88
N THR A 79 32.16 -10.42 -31.01
CA THR A 79 33.03 -10.42 -32.19
C THR A 79 33.25 -8.97 -32.66
N PRO A 80 34.48 -8.52 -32.93
CA PRO A 80 34.71 -7.17 -33.43
C PRO A 80 34.15 -7.03 -34.85
N LEU A 81 33.23 -6.08 -35.05
CA LEU A 81 32.82 -5.61 -36.39
C LEU A 81 33.77 -4.49 -36.84
N PRO A 82 34.10 -4.37 -38.14
CA PRO A 82 35.20 -3.55 -38.60
C PRO A 82 34.89 -2.04 -38.50
N THR A 83 35.96 -1.30 -38.25
CA THR A 83 36.11 0.15 -38.23
C THR A 83 35.24 0.89 -39.25
N ALA A 84 34.33 1.73 -38.76
CA ALA A 84 33.73 2.80 -39.54
C ALA A 84 34.29 4.15 -39.06
N THR A 85 35.03 4.81 -39.94
CA THR A 85 35.56 6.17 -39.82
C THR A 85 34.43 7.19 -39.54
N PRO A 86 34.59 8.14 -38.60
CA PRO A 86 33.55 9.13 -38.35
C PRO A 86 33.52 10.16 -39.49
N THR A 87 32.41 10.22 -40.22
CA THR A 87 32.08 11.36 -41.09
C THR A 87 31.34 12.39 -40.25
N ILE A 88 31.93 13.58 -40.09
CA ILE A 88 31.29 14.75 -39.48
C ILE A 88 30.21 15.25 -40.44
N ILE A 89 28.95 15.18 -40.03
CA ILE A 89 27.86 15.91 -40.71
C ILE A 89 27.57 17.16 -39.88
N SER A 90 27.93 18.31 -40.46
CA SER A 90 27.60 19.64 -39.95
C SER A 90 26.10 19.90 -39.95
N ALA A 91 25.69 20.71 -38.98
CA ALA A 91 24.34 21.19 -38.74
C ALA A 91 23.70 21.83 -39.98
N ASN A 92 22.39 21.59 -40.15
CA ASN A 92 21.53 22.49 -40.89
C ASN A 92 20.33 22.89 -40.02
N THR A 93 20.36 24.14 -39.60
CA THR A 93 19.29 24.90 -38.97
C THR A 93 18.14 25.07 -39.97
N SER A 94 16.88 24.83 -39.57
CA SER A 94 15.74 25.72 -39.88
C SER A 94 14.43 25.27 -39.22
N SER A 95 13.93 26.19 -38.38
CA SER A 95 12.53 26.60 -38.16
C SER A 95 11.46 25.61 -37.69
N GLY A 96 10.86 25.97 -36.54
CA GLY A 96 9.41 26.20 -36.51
C GLY A 96 8.61 25.44 -35.44
N GLN A 97 8.19 26.18 -34.42
CA GLN A 97 6.78 26.46 -34.12
C GLN A 97 6.39 26.21 -32.65
N SER A 98 6.04 27.33 -32.01
CA SER A 98 5.43 27.43 -30.70
C SER A 98 4.05 26.77 -30.68
N SER A 99 3.74 26.02 -29.62
CA SER A 99 2.37 25.73 -29.19
C SER A 99 2.37 25.53 -27.67
N ALA A 100 1.38 26.15 -27.03
CA ALA A 100 1.13 26.33 -25.60
C ALA A 100 1.04 24.99 -24.80
N PRO A 101 1.05 25.03 -23.44
CA PRO A 101 1.30 23.84 -22.63
C PRO A 101 0.11 22.88 -22.68
N ARG A 102 0.37 21.63 -23.07
CA ARG A 102 -0.58 20.54 -22.94
C ARG A 102 -0.55 20.08 -21.48
N GLN A 103 -1.62 20.37 -20.74
CA GLN A 103 -1.88 19.83 -19.41
C GLN A 103 -1.78 18.31 -19.48
N VAL A 104 -0.75 17.74 -18.85
CA VAL A 104 -0.63 16.29 -18.67
C VAL A 104 -1.63 15.93 -17.58
N ALA A 105 -2.63 15.13 -17.95
CA ALA A 105 -3.55 14.55 -16.99
C ALA A 105 -2.75 13.73 -15.98
N THR A 106 -2.75 14.17 -14.71
CA THR A 106 -2.21 13.42 -13.58
C THR A 106 -3.04 12.14 -13.42
N LEU A 107 -2.56 11.03 -13.96
CA LEU A 107 -2.88 9.72 -13.39
C LEU A 107 -2.12 9.61 -12.06
N PRO A 108 -2.78 9.27 -10.94
CA PRO A 108 -2.07 9.02 -9.69
C PRO A 108 -1.19 7.76 -9.88
N PRO A 109 0.13 7.83 -9.63
CA PRO A 109 0.94 6.63 -9.57
C PRO A 109 0.51 5.84 -8.34
N GLN A 110 -0.21 4.75 -8.60
CA GLN A 110 -0.41 3.66 -7.66
C GLN A 110 0.98 3.13 -7.26
N ASN A 111 1.42 3.49 -6.03
CA ASN A 111 2.37 2.76 -5.18
C ASN A 111 3.74 2.36 -5.78
N ALA A 112 4.42 3.30 -6.43
CA ALA A 112 5.88 3.34 -6.38
C ALA A 112 6.27 4.30 -5.25
N GLU A 113 6.70 3.76 -4.12
CA GLU A 113 7.22 4.56 -3.00
C GLU A 113 8.50 5.25 -3.48
N ILE A 114 8.36 6.49 -3.94
CA ILE A 114 9.48 7.39 -4.19
C ILE A 114 10.08 7.65 -2.81
N VAL A 115 11.18 6.96 -2.51
CA VAL A 115 11.93 7.17 -1.28
C VAL A 115 12.56 8.55 -1.35
N ASP A 116 12.04 9.48 -0.54
CA ASP A 116 12.61 10.80 -0.37
C ASP A 116 13.86 10.70 0.53
N TYR A 117 15.02 10.57 -0.11
CA TYR A 117 16.30 10.43 0.57
C TYR A 117 16.69 11.67 1.38
N VAL A 118 16.23 12.86 0.99
CA VAL A 118 16.47 14.11 1.72
C VAL A 118 15.70 14.09 3.03
N LYS A 119 14.42 13.71 2.97
CA LYS A 119 13.60 13.50 4.16
C LYS A 119 14.22 12.48 5.11
N ARG A 120 14.65 11.32 4.60
CA ARG A 120 15.25 10.28 5.43
C ARG A 120 16.54 10.74 6.10
N TYR A 121 17.39 11.47 5.39
CA TYR A 121 18.60 12.05 5.97
C TYR A 121 18.29 13.10 7.05
N ASN A 122 17.32 13.97 6.81
CA ASN A 122 16.89 14.97 7.80
C ASN A 122 16.34 14.31 9.07
N GLU A 123 15.59 13.21 8.94
CA GLU A 123 15.01 12.47 10.06
C GLU A 123 16.03 11.62 10.82
N GLU A 124 16.92 10.90 10.13
CA GLU A 124 17.85 9.93 10.73
C GLU A 124 19.17 10.57 11.20
N VAL A 125 19.67 11.57 10.48
CA VAL A 125 21.00 12.17 10.73
C VAL A 125 20.89 13.52 11.42
N LEU A 126 19.97 14.38 10.98
CA LEU A 126 19.79 15.72 11.56
C LEU A 126 18.74 15.75 12.69
N GLY A 127 17.97 14.68 12.86
CA GLY A 127 16.86 14.61 13.83
C GLY A 127 15.70 15.57 13.54
N GLN A 128 15.69 16.20 12.37
CA GLN A 128 14.65 17.12 11.93
C GLN A 128 13.51 16.32 11.32
N ARG A 129 12.54 15.94 12.17
CA ARG A 129 11.25 15.43 11.68
C ARG A 129 10.43 16.58 11.14
N GLU A 130 10.18 16.56 9.84
CA GLU A 130 9.20 17.43 9.22
C GLU A 130 7.80 17.03 9.71
N THR A 131 7.20 17.88 10.53
CA THR A 131 5.83 17.68 10.99
C THR A 131 4.90 17.63 9.78
N ASN A 132 4.26 16.48 9.55
CA ASN A 132 3.24 16.35 8.52
C ASN A 132 2.02 17.19 8.92
N TRP A 133 2.02 18.45 8.52
CA TRP A 133 0.95 19.40 8.79
C TRP A 133 -0.40 18.89 8.28
N GLY A 134 -0.42 18.12 7.17
CA GLY A 134 -1.63 17.46 6.69
C GLY A 134 -2.20 16.45 7.70
N GLY A 135 -1.35 15.60 8.27
CA GLY A 135 -1.73 14.67 9.33
C GLY A 135 -2.20 15.39 10.59
N VAL A 136 -1.53 16.48 10.99
CA VAL A 136 -1.95 17.31 12.13
C VAL A 136 -3.33 17.93 11.89
N THR A 137 -3.59 18.49 10.71
CA THR A 137 -4.90 19.05 10.35
C THR A 137 -5.99 17.98 10.39
N VAL A 138 -5.72 16.77 9.92
CA VAL A 138 -6.66 15.65 10.01
C VAL A 138 -6.96 15.31 11.47
N TRP A 139 -5.95 15.21 12.33
CA TRP A 139 -6.16 14.97 13.77
C TRP A 139 -6.95 16.09 14.45
N VAL A 140 -6.71 17.35 14.09
CA VAL A 140 -7.46 18.50 14.58
C VAL A 140 -8.94 18.41 14.17
N LEU A 141 -9.23 18.07 12.91
CA LEU A 141 -10.60 17.90 12.41
C LEU A 141 -11.33 16.73 13.10
N ILE A 142 -10.66 15.59 13.27
CA ILE A 142 -11.21 14.45 14.01
C ILE A 142 -11.51 14.85 15.45
N GLY A 143 -10.57 15.53 16.11
CA GLY A 143 -10.76 16.05 17.47
C GLY A 143 -11.95 17.00 17.57
N ALA A 144 -12.05 17.96 16.65
CA ALA A 144 -13.17 18.91 16.60
C ALA A 144 -14.51 18.21 16.35
N MET A 145 -14.54 17.19 15.48
CA MET A 145 -15.74 16.41 15.22
C MET A 145 -16.17 15.56 16.43
N LEU A 146 -15.23 14.94 17.14
CA LEU A 146 -15.52 14.17 18.36
C LEU A 146 -15.99 15.07 19.50
N ILE A 147 -15.35 16.23 19.69
CA ILE A 147 -15.75 17.20 20.72
C ILE A 147 -17.10 17.80 20.37
N GLY A 148 -17.32 18.20 19.11
CA GLY A 148 -18.58 18.77 18.66
C GLY A 148 -19.74 17.79 18.76
N SER A 149 -19.54 16.53 18.32
CA SER A 149 -20.55 15.48 18.44
C SER A 149 -20.80 15.09 19.89
N GLY A 150 -19.77 14.99 20.73
CA GLY A 150 -19.90 14.74 22.16
C GLY A 150 -20.64 15.84 22.91
N ALA A 151 -20.35 17.11 22.63
CA ALA A 151 -21.03 18.25 23.24
C ALA A 151 -22.51 18.33 22.84
N LEU A 152 -22.82 18.09 21.57
CA LEU A 152 -24.20 18.08 21.07
C LEU A 152 -25.03 16.96 21.71
N VAL A 153 -24.48 15.75 21.82
CA VAL A 153 -25.14 14.62 22.46
C VAL A 153 -25.32 14.86 23.96
N SER A 154 -24.29 15.39 24.64
CA SER A 154 -24.38 15.71 26.07
C SER A 154 -25.44 16.76 26.36
N HIS A 155 -25.58 17.78 25.51
CA HIS A 155 -26.56 18.84 25.68
C HIS A 155 -27.99 18.37 25.37
N ASN A 156 -28.16 17.48 24.39
CA ASN A 156 -29.49 17.13 23.88
C ASN A 156 -30.09 15.85 24.48
N PHE A 157 -29.25 14.88 24.91
CA PHE A 157 -29.72 13.56 25.36
C PHE A 157 -29.39 13.23 26.82
N GLY A 158 -28.61 14.07 27.51
CA GLY A 158 -27.99 13.65 28.76
C GLY A 158 -27.03 12.48 28.55
N TRP A 159 -26.18 12.20 29.54
CA TRP A 159 -25.11 11.21 29.40
C TRP A 159 -25.69 9.79 29.26
N VAL A 160 -25.82 9.29 28.03
CA VAL A 160 -26.32 7.94 27.76
C VAL A 160 -25.22 6.93 28.08
N HIS A 161 -25.35 6.32 29.26
CA HIS A 161 -24.51 5.21 29.70
C HIS A 161 -24.83 3.98 28.85
N PHE A 162 -24.05 3.74 27.80
CA PHE A 162 -24.12 2.49 27.04
C PHE A 162 -23.52 1.35 27.88
N SER A 163 -24.36 0.77 28.75
CA SER A 163 -24.06 -0.54 29.33
C SER A 163 -24.17 -1.56 28.20
N PHE A 164 -23.02 -1.95 27.63
CA PHE A 164 -22.90 -3.21 26.91
C PHE A 164 -23.43 -4.29 27.85
N LYS A 165 -24.54 -4.93 27.50
CA LYS A 165 -25.11 -6.00 28.31
C LYS A 165 -24.04 -7.07 28.50
N GLU A 166 -23.51 -7.09 29.71
CA GLU A 166 -22.70 -8.15 30.27
C GLU A 166 -23.29 -9.49 29.84
N THR A 167 -22.52 -10.28 29.10
CA THR A 167 -22.72 -11.73 29.11
C THR A 167 -22.49 -12.17 30.55
N LYS A 168 -23.59 -12.22 31.32
CA LYS A 168 -23.56 -12.62 32.72
C LYS A 168 -23.01 -14.05 32.76
N ALA A 169 -21.77 -14.20 33.23
CA ALA A 169 -21.19 -15.51 33.46
C ALA A 169 -22.16 -16.29 34.35
N ILE A 170 -22.65 -17.42 33.85
CA ILE A 170 -23.65 -18.22 34.54
C ILE A 170 -22.91 -18.88 35.72
N LYS A 171 -23.14 -18.37 36.93
CA LYS A 171 -22.55 -18.88 38.17
C LYS A 171 -23.53 -19.88 38.78
N GLY A 172 -23.32 -21.16 38.52
CA GLY A 172 -24.11 -22.27 39.09
C GLY A 172 -23.74 -23.61 38.47
N GLU A 173 -23.75 -24.67 39.28
CA GLU A 173 -23.83 -26.05 38.78
C GLU A 173 -25.27 -26.29 38.31
N PHE A 174 -25.40 -26.63 37.04
CA PHE A 174 -26.66 -27.09 36.48
C PHE A 174 -26.63 -28.61 36.40
N PRO A 175 -27.77 -29.28 36.62
CA PRO A 175 -27.84 -30.70 36.34
C PRO A 175 -27.61 -30.95 34.83
N VAL A 176 -27.05 -32.12 34.52
CA VAL A 176 -26.47 -32.44 33.20
C VAL A 176 -27.51 -32.33 32.08
N ASP A 177 -28.74 -32.70 32.38
CA ASP A 177 -29.91 -32.56 31.49
C ASP A 177 -30.13 -31.12 31.01
N VAL A 178 -29.98 -30.14 31.89
CA VAL A 178 -30.13 -28.72 31.53
C VAL A 178 -28.94 -28.22 30.72
N ALA A 179 -27.73 -28.70 31.02
CA ALA A 179 -26.53 -28.32 30.28
C ALA A 179 -26.56 -28.81 28.82
N ASP A 180 -27.05 -30.03 28.60
CA ASP A 180 -27.17 -30.64 27.27
C ASP A 180 -28.24 -29.93 26.40
N LEU A 181 -29.24 -29.31 27.01
CA LEU A 181 -30.26 -28.51 26.33
C LEU A 181 -29.75 -27.16 25.81
N ILE A 182 -28.67 -26.62 26.37
CA ILE A 182 -28.13 -25.30 26.00
C ILE A 182 -27.81 -25.18 24.51
N PRO A 183 -27.02 -26.07 23.89
CA PRO A 183 -26.70 -25.99 22.47
C PRO A 183 -27.96 -26.06 21.60
N ASP A 184 -28.95 -26.87 21.95
CA ASP A 184 -30.20 -26.97 21.19
C ASP A 184 -31.03 -25.68 21.30
N LEU A 185 -31.07 -25.07 22.48
CA LEU A 185 -31.68 -23.74 22.67
C LEU A 185 -31.02 -22.66 21.81
N THR A 186 -29.71 -22.75 21.53
CA THR A 186 -29.05 -21.77 20.65
C THR A 186 -29.46 -21.90 19.18
N ARG A 187 -29.87 -23.11 18.75
CA ARG A 187 -30.36 -23.38 17.38
C ARG A 187 -31.79 -22.88 17.15
N LEU A 188 -32.53 -22.56 18.21
CA LEU A 188 -33.88 -21.99 18.10
C LEU A 188 -33.84 -20.55 17.54
N LYS A 189 -34.81 -20.25 16.67
CA LYS A 189 -35.07 -18.89 16.16
C LYS A 189 -35.24 -17.90 17.33
N PRO A 190 -34.84 -16.61 17.19
CA PRO A 190 -34.92 -15.63 18.26
C PRO A 190 -36.30 -15.50 18.91
N HIS A 191 -37.36 -15.50 18.09
CA HIS A 191 -38.74 -15.44 18.58
C HIS A 191 -39.12 -16.69 19.41
N ALA A 192 -38.68 -17.88 19.00
CA ALA A 192 -38.96 -19.13 19.73
C ALA A 192 -38.30 -19.13 21.12
N ARG A 193 -37.05 -18.64 21.23
CA ARG A 193 -36.37 -18.45 22.52
C ARG A 193 -37.11 -17.47 23.43
N GLN A 194 -37.67 -16.40 22.88
CA GLN A 194 -38.45 -15.43 23.65
C GLN A 194 -39.79 -15.99 24.13
N SER A 195 -40.48 -16.77 23.29
CA SER A 195 -41.70 -17.49 23.67
C SER A 195 -41.43 -18.50 24.78
N LEU A 196 -40.38 -19.32 24.63
CA LEU A 196 -39.98 -20.28 25.66
C LEU A 196 -39.63 -19.57 26.97
N ARG A 197 -38.88 -18.46 26.92
CA ARG A 197 -38.60 -17.65 28.11
C ARG A 197 -39.86 -17.10 28.78
N ARG A 198 -40.87 -16.72 28.00
CA ARG A 198 -42.16 -16.24 28.53
C ARG A 198 -42.94 -17.39 29.18
N LEU A 199 -42.90 -18.58 28.59
CA LEU A 199 -43.53 -19.79 29.14
C LEU A 199 -42.86 -20.18 30.46
N LEU A 200 -41.54 -20.29 30.48
CA LEU A 200 -40.74 -20.64 31.66
C LEU A 200 -40.80 -19.62 32.81
N ARG A 201 -41.35 -18.41 32.59
CA ARG A 201 -41.63 -17.49 33.71
C ARG A 201 -42.70 -18.01 34.67
N LYS A 202 -43.54 -18.95 34.22
CA LYS A 202 -44.57 -19.61 35.02
C LYS A 202 -44.30 -21.12 34.99
N PRO A 203 -43.50 -21.66 35.92
CA PRO A 203 -42.99 -23.04 35.84
C PRO A 203 -44.12 -24.09 35.82
N GLU A 204 -45.15 -23.91 36.64
CA GLU A 204 -46.30 -24.83 36.69
C GLU A 204 -47.05 -24.91 35.35
N ALA A 205 -47.41 -23.76 34.79
CA ALA A 205 -48.09 -23.70 33.49
C ALA A 205 -47.19 -24.17 32.33
N ALA A 206 -45.87 -23.95 32.44
CA ALA A 206 -44.92 -24.46 31.46
C ALA A 206 -44.85 -25.99 31.48
N ALA A 207 -44.84 -26.61 32.67
CA ALA A 207 -44.82 -28.06 32.82
C ALA A 207 -46.06 -28.71 32.21
N GLU A 208 -47.25 -28.16 32.46
CA GLU A 208 -48.50 -28.65 31.87
C GLU A 208 -48.50 -28.59 30.34
N VAL A 209 -48.09 -27.45 29.76
CA VAL A 209 -48.05 -27.27 28.31
C VAL A 209 -47.02 -28.19 27.66
N LEU A 210 -45.83 -28.33 28.26
CA LEU A 210 -44.79 -29.22 27.74
C LEU A 210 -45.21 -30.68 27.83
N THR A 211 -45.88 -31.09 28.92
CA THR A 211 -46.43 -32.44 29.08
C THR A 211 -47.55 -32.72 28.07
N ALA A 212 -48.45 -31.76 27.85
CA ALA A 212 -49.50 -31.90 26.84
C ALA A 212 -48.94 -32.02 25.42
N LEU A 213 -47.87 -31.27 25.11
CA LEU A 213 -47.19 -31.33 23.83
C LEU A 213 -46.45 -32.67 23.63
N ASP A 214 -45.78 -33.18 24.67
CA ASP A 214 -45.12 -34.49 24.65
C ASP A 214 -46.12 -35.62 24.42
N LYS A 215 -47.29 -35.55 25.07
CA LYS A 215 -48.39 -36.49 24.85
C LYS A 215 -48.91 -36.47 23.41
N LEU A 216 -49.08 -35.29 22.82
CA LEU A 216 -49.50 -35.16 21.42
C LEU A 216 -48.45 -35.70 20.44
N ASN A 217 -47.17 -35.43 20.69
CA ASN A 217 -46.08 -35.87 19.82
C ASN A 217 -45.82 -37.39 19.91
N SER A 218 -46.03 -37.99 21.08
CA SER A 218 -45.91 -39.44 21.27
C SER A 218 -47.08 -40.22 20.65
N ASP A 219 -48.29 -39.64 20.63
CA ASP A 219 -49.48 -40.24 19.99
C ASP A 219 -49.34 -40.29 18.46
N ASP A 220 -48.93 -39.18 17.83
CA ASP A 220 -48.69 -39.10 16.37
C ASP A 220 -47.55 -40.03 15.89
N SER A 221 -46.59 -40.33 16.77
CA SER A 221 -45.51 -41.27 16.50
C SER A 221 -45.95 -42.75 16.56
N SER A 222 -47.08 -43.04 17.23
CA SER A 222 -47.63 -44.40 17.35
C SER A 222 -48.53 -44.76 16.15
N GLU A 223 -49.18 -43.77 15.53
CA GLU A 223 -50.05 -43.98 14.37
C GLU A 223 -49.27 -44.20 13.06
N LYS A 224 -48.04 -43.68 12.97
CA LYS A 224 -47.14 -43.90 11.81
C LYS A 224 -46.44 -45.26 11.77
N LYS A 225 -46.69 -46.15 12.74
CA LYS A 225 -46.01 -47.45 12.87
C LYS A 225 -46.90 -48.67 12.60
N SER A 226 -48.12 -48.48 12.11
CA SER A 226 -49.02 -49.57 11.69
C SER A 226 -49.25 -49.63 10.19
#